data_AF-A0A370DE64-F1
#
_entry.id   AF-A0A370DE64-F1
#
_cell.length_a   1.000
_cell.length_b   1.000
_cell.length_c   1.000
_cell.angle_alpha   90.00
_cell.angle_beta   90.00
_cell.angle_gamma   90.00
#
_symmetry.space_group_name_H-M   'P 1'
#
loop_
_entity.id
_entity.type
_entity.pdbx_description
1 polymer ?
#
loop_
_entity_poly.entity_id
_entity_poly.type
_entity_poly.pdbx_seq_one_letter_code
_entity_poly.pdbx_strand_id
1 'polypeptide(L)'
;MKQRLTSLIIIIAAQFITGCSLSISNFSNNLNKAVKSNNDPQTVMQALPAYILLLDALIEDDPQDEDSLIASSRLMTAYAGLLGTELEILSSEAENGTNIYHQNKLKMQQEKLTEKALQRAARANCLYEENLCDLTSIKFSEFEKRLQIIEDEDIDMLYSLGTAWAAWMQTNSSDWNAMAKLPQIKLLMQKIILINETWDNAGAYMYLGVLNSLLPSTLGGKPEEGKINFEAAIRITKGNNLMAKVLYAEYYARLMFNKKLHQKLISDVLSMKELPDEYMLMNTLAIQKAKALQMSAEDYF
;
A
#
# COMPACT_ATOMS: atom_id res chain seq x y z
N MET A 1 45.54 -21.06 -33.25
CA MET A 1 44.19 -20.78 -33.80
C MET A 1 43.09 -21.37 -32.91
N LYS A 2 43.14 -22.67 -32.53
CA LYS A 2 42.16 -23.31 -31.63
C LYS A 2 41.95 -22.60 -30.28
N GLN A 3 43.02 -22.14 -29.63
CA GLN A 3 42.95 -21.52 -28.30
C GLN A 3 42.28 -20.13 -28.29
N ARG A 4 42.41 -19.37 -29.39
CA ARG A 4 41.71 -18.08 -29.56
C ARG A 4 40.24 -18.27 -29.87
N LEU A 5 39.86 -19.37 -30.53
CA LEU A 5 38.47 -19.71 -30.84
C LEU A 5 37.71 -20.14 -29.58
N THR A 6 38.35 -20.92 -28.69
CA THR A 6 37.77 -21.30 -27.39
C THR A 6 37.57 -20.11 -26.46
N SER A 7 38.52 -19.16 -26.40
CA SER A 7 38.34 -17.94 -25.60
C SER A 7 37.23 -17.03 -26.13
N LEU A 8 37.02 -16.97 -27.45
CA LEU A 8 35.94 -16.19 -28.05
C LEU A 8 34.55 -16.80 -27.75
N ILE A 9 34.44 -18.13 -27.77
CA ILE A 9 33.20 -18.85 -27.44
C ILE A 9 32.83 -18.66 -25.95
N ILE A 10 33.81 -18.66 -25.04
CA ILE A 10 33.56 -18.44 -23.60
C ILE A 10 33.10 -17.00 -23.33
N ILE A 11 33.65 -15.99 -24.02
CA ILE A 11 33.23 -14.59 -23.87
C ILE A 11 31.81 -14.37 -24.42
N ILE A 12 31.48 -14.98 -25.57
CA ILE A 12 30.13 -14.92 -26.14
C ILE A 12 29.12 -15.65 -25.25
N ALA A 13 29.47 -16.83 -24.71
CA ALA A 13 28.61 -17.55 -23.79
C ALA A 13 28.36 -16.78 -22.47
N ALA A 14 29.37 -16.05 -21.97
CA ALA A 14 29.21 -15.20 -20.78
C ALA A 14 28.26 -14.02 -21.01
N GLN A 15 28.09 -13.54 -22.24
CA GLN A 15 27.15 -12.45 -22.56
C GLN A 15 25.69 -12.90 -22.67
N PHE A 16 25.41 -14.21 -22.77
CA PHE A 16 24.03 -14.72 -22.82
C PHE A 16 23.41 -14.94 -21.43
N ILE A 17 24.20 -14.91 -20.34
CA ILE A 17 23.71 -15.23 -18.99
C ILE A 17 23.21 -13.98 -18.24
N THR A 18 23.59 -12.78 -18.66
CA THR A 18 23.20 -11.52 -18.01
C THR A 18 21.88 -10.92 -18.53
N GLY A 19 21.11 -11.65 -19.34
CA GLY A 19 19.92 -11.13 -20.03
C GLY A 19 18.59 -11.21 -19.27
N CYS A 20 18.47 -12.09 -18.27
CA CYS A 20 17.20 -12.33 -17.58
C CYS A 20 16.88 -11.25 -16.53
N SER A 21 17.87 -10.77 -15.77
CA SER A 21 17.65 -9.79 -14.69
C SER A 21 17.15 -8.43 -15.20
N LEU A 22 17.72 -7.94 -16.31
CA LEU A 22 17.26 -6.69 -16.95
C LEU A 22 15.85 -6.78 -17.55
N SER A 23 15.35 -7.99 -17.81
CA SER A 23 14.02 -8.19 -18.40
C SER A 23 12.91 -8.18 -17.33
N ILE A 24 13.20 -8.65 -16.11
CA ILE A 24 12.24 -8.76 -15.01
C ILE A 24 11.93 -7.39 -14.40
N SER A 25 12.94 -6.55 -14.16
CA SER A 25 12.73 -5.20 -13.62
C SER A 25 11.91 -4.31 -14.56
N ASN A 26 12.16 -4.42 -15.87
CA ASN A 26 11.36 -3.76 -16.90
C ASN A 26 9.93 -4.29 -16.98
N PHE A 27 9.72 -5.60 -16.81
CA PHE A 27 8.39 -6.20 -16.76
C PHE A 27 7.61 -5.70 -15.54
N SER A 28 8.20 -5.73 -14.34
CA SER A 28 7.58 -5.26 -13.10
C SER A 28 7.14 -3.79 -13.20
N ASN A 29 8.02 -2.92 -13.70
CA ASN A 29 7.73 -1.50 -13.90
C ASN A 29 6.62 -1.26 -14.94
N ASN A 30 6.63 -1.99 -16.05
CA ASN A 30 5.59 -1.87 -17.07
C ASN A 30 4.25 -2.41 -16.60
N LEU A 31 4.24 -3.50 -15.83
CA LEU A 31 3.05 -4.03 -15.21
C LEU A 31 2.46 -3.02 -14.21
N ASN A 32 3.30 -2.44 -13.34
CA ASN A 32 2.86 -1.42 -12.39
C ASN A 32 2.19 -0.22 -13.10
N LYS A 33 2.80 0.27 -14.19
CA LYS A 33 2.20 1.33 -15.02
C LYS A 33 0.86 0.90 -15.62
N ALA A 34 0.79 -0.30 -16.22
CA ALA A 34 -0.43 -0.83 -16.83
C ALA A 34 -1.57 -1.03 -15.81
N VAL A 35 -1.24 -1.45 -14.59
CA VAL A 35 -2.20 -1.58 -13.49
C VAL A 35 -2.67 -0.20 -13.04
N LYS A 36 -1.76 0.76 -12.80
CA LYS A 36 -2.12 2.12 -12.34
C LYS A 36 -3.00 2.86 -13.35
N SER A 37 -2.74 2.71 -14.65
CA SER A 37 -3.52 3.33 -15.72
C SER A 37 -4.76 2.54 -16.15
N ASN A 38 -5.12 1.47 -15.43
CA ASN A 38 -6.30 0.67 -15.76
C ASN A 38 -7.57 1.35 -15.23
N ASN A 39 -8.63 1.41 -16.04
CA ASN A 39 -9.92 2.01 -15.66
C ASN A 39 -10.92 0.99 -15.10
N ASP A 40 -10.60 -0.29 -15.07
CA ASP A 40 -11.45 -1.35 -14.56
C ASP A 40 -10.79 -2.04 -13.35
N PRO A 41 -11.10 -1.59 -12.12
CA PRO A 41 -10.60 -2.23 -10.91
C PRO A 41 -11.00 -3.69 -10.79
N GLN A 42 -12.12 -4.13 -11.37
CA GLN A 42 -12.55 -5.53 -11.30
C GLN A 42 -11.64 -6.44 -12.12
N THR A 43 -11.28 -6.02 -13.34
CA THR A 43 -10.28 -6.74 -14.15
C THR A 43 -8.95 -6.85 -13.41
N VAL A 44 -8.47 -5.76 -12.81
CA VAL A 44 -7.24 -5.78 -11.99
C VAL A 44 -7.40 -6.76 -10.82
N MET A 45 -8.48 -6.65 -10.06
CA MET A 45 -8.76 -7.49 -8.89
C MET A 45 -8.79 -8.98 -9.24
N GLN A 46 -9.39 -9.35 -10.37
CA GLN A 46 -9.46 -10.74 -10.85
C GLN A 46 -8.11 -11.25 -11.36
N ALA A 47 -7.23 -10.37 -11.86
CA ALA A 47 -5.93 -10.74 -12.37
C ALA A 47 -4.86 -10.89 -11.27
N LEU A 48 -4.95 -10.11 -10.19
CA LEU A 48 -3.96 -10.07 -9.11
C LEU A 48 -3.62 -11.45 -8.51
N PRO A 49 -4.58 -12.36 -8.23
CA PRO A 49 -4.27 -13.69 -7.72
C PRO A 49 -3.32 -14.50 -8.62
N ALA A 50 -3.48 -14.42 -9.93
CA ALA A 50 -2.62 -15.13 -10.88
C ALA A 50 -1.21 -14.53 -10.91
N TYR A 51 -1.09 -13.20 -10.85
CA TYR A 51 0.21 -12.52 -10.78
C TYR A 51 0.93 -12.78 -9.46
N ILE A 52 0.20 -12.84 -8.34
CA ILE A 52 0.76 -13.22 -7.03
C ILE A 52 1.37 -14.63 -7.11
N LEU A 53 0.66 -15.59 -7.72
CA LEU A 53 1.16 -16.95 -7.90
C LEU A 53 2.39 -17.01 -8.83
N LEU A 54 2.41 -16.20 -9.89
CA LEU A 54 3.56 -16.08 -10.78
C LEU A 54 4.79 -15.55 -10.02
N LEU A 55 4.65 -14.49 -9.24
CA LEU A 55 5.74 -13.95 -8.44
C LEU A 55 6.20 -14.95 -7.37
N ASP A 56 5.28 -15.72 -6.77
CA ASP A 56 5.67 -16.80 -5.87
C ASP A 56 6.53 -17.86 -6.57
N ALA A 57 6.23 -18.21 -7.82
CA ALA A 57 7.05 -19.14 -8.60
C ALA A 57 8.44 -18.56 -8.93
N LEU A 58 8.52 -17.26 -9.25
CA LEU A 58 9.80 -16.58 -9.49
C LEU A 58 10.65 -16.50 -8.21
N ILE A 59 10.03 -16.22 -7.06
CA ILE A 59 10.72 -16.16 -5.78
C ILE A 59 11.15 -17.57 -5.31
N GLU A 60 10.44 -18.62 -5.68
CA GLU A 60 10.89 -20.00 -5.41
C GLU A 60 12.16 -20.34 -6.21
N ASP A 61 12.30 -19.81 -7.42
CA ASP A 61 13.49 -19.97 -8.27
C ASP A 61 14.68 -19.14 -7.75
N ASP A 62 14.45 -17.86 -7.39
CA ASP A 62 15.44 -16.99 -6.75
C ASP A 62 14.89 -16.31 -5.48
N PRO A 63 15.10 -16.91 -4.30
CA PRO A 63 14.63 -16.35 -3.03
C PRO A 63 15.34 -15.08 -2.57
N GLN A 64 16.41 -14.66 -3.25
CA GLN A 64 17.18 -13.46 -2.92
C GLN A 64 16.92 -12.30 -3.89
N ASP A 65 16.05 -12.47 -4.89
CA ASP A 65 15.67 -11.39 -5.79
C ASP A 65 14.76 -10.35 -5.10
N GLU A 66 15.38 -9.25 -4.69
CA GLU A 66 14.72 -8.13 -4.00
C GLU A 66 13.56 -7.54 -4.80
N ASP A 67 13.72 -7.42 -6.12
CA ASP A 67 12.71 -6.86 -7.01
C ASP A 67 11.43 -7.72 -7.01
N SER A 68 11.56 -9.05 -7.13
CA SER A 68 10.42 -9.96 -7.05
C SER A 68 9.76 -9.97 -5.67
N LEU A 69 10.56 -9.90 -4.59
CA LEU A 69 10.04 -9.81 -3.22
C LEU A 69 9.22 -8.52 -3.02
N ILE A 70 9.73 -7.36 -3.46
CA ILE A 70 9.03 -6.08 -3.37
C ILE A 70 7.79 -6.06 -4.25
N ALA A 71 7.88 -6.54 -5.49
CA ALA A 71 6.73 -6.65 -6.39
C ALA A 71 5.63 -7.52 -5.76
N SER A 72 6.00 -8.66 -5.18
CA SER A 72 5.07 -9.59 -4.52
C SER A 72 4.39 -8.93 -3.32
N SER A 73 5.18 -8.26 -2.48
CA SER A 73 4.66 -7.50 -1.34
C SER A 73 3.64 -6.44 -1.77
N ARG A 74 3.99 -5.60 -2.75
CA ARG A 74 3.12 -4.53 -3.27
C ARG A 74 1.82 -5.07 -3.82
N LEU A 75 1.87 -6.13 -4.64
CA LEU A 75 0.67 -6.72 -5.21
C LEU A 75 -0.24 -7.33 -4.12
N MET A 76 0.34 -8.03 -3.14
CA MET A 76 -0.43 -8.59 -2.02
C MET A 76 -1.05 -7.49 -1.15
N THR A 77 -0.32 -6.41 -0.84
CA THR A 77 -0.84 -5.25 -0.10
C THR A 77 -1.96 -4.55 -0.86
N ALA A 78 -1.78 -4.30 -2.16
CA ALA A 78 -2.81 -3.69 -3.00
C ALA A 78 -4.06 -4.58 -3.08
N TYR A 79 -3.88 -5.89 -3.29
CA TYR A 79 -4.99 -6.83 -3.35
C TYR A 79 -5.75 -6.92 -2.03
N ALA A 80 -5.06 -6.95 -0.89
CA ALA A 80 -5.70 -6.92 0.42
C ALA A 80 -6.55 -5.65 0.60
N GLY A 81 -6.08 -4.48 0.15
CA GLY A 81 -6.87 -3.24 0.20
C GLY A 81 -8.14 -3.29 -0.66
N LEU A 82 -8.08 -3.93 -1.84
CA LEU A 82 -9.25 -4.17 -2.69
C LEU A 82 -10.29 -5.07 -1.99
N LEU A 83 -9.83 -6.17 -1.40
CA LEU A 83 -10.70 -7.07 -0.61
C LEU A 83 -11.31 -6.36 0.61
N GLY A 84 -10.57 -5.42 1.22
CA GLY A 84 -11.08 -4.56 2.28
C GLY A 84 -12.22 -3.67 1.82
N THR A 85 -12.07 -3.05 0.64
CA THR A 85 -13.12 -2.22 0.02
C THR A 85 -14.35 -3.06 -0.33
N GLU A 86 -14.16 -4.27 -0.89
CA GLU A 86 -15.26 -5.20 -1.17
C GLU A 86 -15.99 -5.61 0.11
N LEU A 87 -15.25 -5.90 1.19
CA LEU A 87 -15.82 -6.20 2.50
C LEU A 87 -16.66 -5.03 3.05
N GLU A 88 -16.19 -3.80 2.93
CA GLU A 88 -16.93 -2.60 3.34
C GLU A 88 -18.24 -2.43 2.55
N ILE A 89 -18.20 -2.58 1.22
CA ILE A 89 -19.39 -2.49 0.36
C ILE A 89 -20.41 -3.55 0.78
N LEU A 90 -19.98 -4.81 0.92
CA LEU A 90 -20.83 -5.92 1.36
C LEU A 90 -21.43 -5.69 2.75
N SER A 91 -20.73 -4.97 3.64
CA SER A 91 -21.26 -4.63 4.96
C SER A 91 -22.33 -3.54 4.92
N SER A 92 -22.24 -2.61 3.95
CA SER A 92 -23.18 -1.49 3.79
C SER A 92 -24.51 -1.86 3.11
N GLU A 93 -24.52 -2.94 2.31
CA GLU A 93 -25.71 -3.41 1.57
C GLU A 93 -26.52 -4.48 2.32
N ALA A 94 -26.08 -4.86 3.52
CA ALA A 94 -26.63 -5.99 4.26
C ALA A 94 -27.97 -5.67 4.94
N GLU A 95 -29.05 -5.53 4.15
CA GLU A 95 -30.41 -5.74 4.65
C GLU A 95 -30.68 -7.25 4.74
N ASN A 96 -30.75 -7.80 5.95
CA ASN A 96 -31.06 -9.21 6.27
C ASN A 96 -29.99 -10.27 5.89
N GLY A 97 -29.06 -10.53 6.82
CA GLY A 97 -28.42 -11.85 6.97
C GLY A 97 -27.42 -12.27 5.88
N THR A 98 -26.93 -11.33 5.08
CA THR A 98 -26.02 -11.60 3.96
C THR A 98 -24.63 -12.06 4.44
N ASN A 99 -24.42 -13.37 4.31
CA ASN A 99 -23.16 -14.11 4.20
C ASN A 99 -21.97 -13.67 5.09
N ILE A 100 -22.14 -13.73 6.41
CA ILE A 100 -21.06 -13.67 7.42
C ILE A 100 -19.89 -14.59 7.03
N TYR A 101 -20.17 -15.74 6.41
CA TYR A 101 -19.13 -16.65 5.92
C TYR A 101 -18.26 -16.01 4.82
N HIS A 102 -18.85 -15.28 3.86
CA HIS A 102 -18.10 -14.56 2.83
C HIS A 102 -17.25 -13.44 3.43
N GLN A 103 -17.81 -12.66 4.35
CA GLN A 103 -17.07 -11.60 5.05
C GLN A 103 -15.86 -12.15 5.81
N ASN A 104 -16.06 -13.24 6.57
CA ASN A 104 -14.97 -13.92 7.28
C ASN A 104 -13.92 -14.48 6.32
N LYS A 105 -14.35 -15.02 5.16
CA LYS A 105 -13.42 -15.51 4.12
C LYS A 105 -12.55 -14.39 3.56
N LEU A 106 -13.15 -13.24 3.22
CA LEU A 106 -12.41 -12.06 2.75
C LEU A 106 -11.43 -11.56 3.82
N LYS A 107 -11.86 -11.48 5.08
CA LYS A 107 -11.00 -11.07 6.20
C LYS A 107 -9.80 -12.01 6.39
N MET A 108 -10.04 -13.32 6.46
CA MET A 108 -8.95 -14.30 6.56
C MET A 108 -7.98 -14.25 5.37
N GLN A 109 -8.50 -13.94 4.18
CA GLN A 109 -7.67 -13.78 3.00
C GLN A 109 -6.80 -12.52 3.10
N GLN A 110 -7.36 -11.39 3.54
CA GLN A 110 -6.62 -10.15 3.80
C GLN A 110 -5.49 -10.39 4.80
N GLU A 111 -5.79 -11.01 5.95
CA GLU A 111 -4.79 -11.31 6.99
C GLU A 111 -3.61 -12.14 6.46
N LYS A 112 -3.88 -13.19 5.67
CA LYS A 112 -2.83 -14.01 5.06
C LYS A 112 -1.99 -13.24 4.04
N LEU A 113 -2.65 -12.41 3.22
CA LEU A 113 -1.98 -11.61 2.20
C LEU A 113 -1.08 -10.55 2.83
N THR A 114 -1.56 -9.82 3.83
CA THR A 114 -0.79 -8.75 4.48
C THR A 114 0.36 -9.29 5.32
N GLU A 115 0.18 -10.43 6.00
CA GLU A 115 1.27 -11.15 6.69
C GLU A 115 2.38 -11.51 5.70
N LYS A 116 2.03 -12.19 4.60
CA LYS A 116 3.02 -12.57 3.58
C LYS A 116 3.66 -11.33 2.93
N ALA A 117 2.88 -10.29 2.65
CA ALA A 117 3.39 -9.04 2.11
C ALA A 117 4.44 -8.39 3.01
N LEU A 118 4.16 -8.31 4.32
CA LEU A 118 5.09 -7.75 5.30
C LEU A 118 6.38 -8.58 5.39
N GLN A 119 6.27 -9.90 5.40
CA GLN A 119 7.42 -10.80 5.39
C GLN A 119 8.29 -10.61 4.14
N ARG A 120 7.68 -10.50 2.96
CA ARG A 120 8.38 -10.28 1.69
C ARG A 120 9.07 -8.91 1.67
N ALA A 121 8.40 -7.84 2.09
CA ALA A 121 9.00 -6.50 2.16
C ALA A 121 10.15 -6.43 3.17
N ALA A 122 9.99 -7.02 4.36
CA ALA A 122 11.04 -7.05 5.37
C ALA A 122 12.26 -7.85 4.88
N ARG A 123 12.04 -8.97 4.18
CA ARG A 123 13.13 -9.76 3.59
C ARG A 123 13.87 -8.98 2.50
N ALA A 124 13.15 -8.32 1.60
CA ALA A 124 13.77 -7.50 0.54
C ALA A 124 14.60 -6.35 1.13
N ASN A 125 14.06 -5.62 2.12
CA ASN A 125 14.78 -4.56 2.81
C ASN A 125 16.08 -5.10 3.44
N CYS A 126 16.04 -6.27 4.08
CA CYS A 126 17.22 -6.88 4.69
C CYS A 126 18.28 -7.35 3.68
N LEU A 127 17.86 -7.74 2.46
CA LEU A 127 18.78 -8.13 1.38
C LEU A 127 19.45 -6.91 0.75
N TYR A 128 18.67 -5.83 0.60
CA TYR A 128 19.11 -4.59 -0.04
C TYR A 128 20.18 -3.87 0.77
N GLU A 129 19.96 -3.67 2.08
CA GLU A 129 20.91 -2.93 2.92
C GLU A 129 20.82 -3.38 4.40
N GLU A 130 21.97 -3.54 5.06
CA GLU A 130 22.04 -4.06 6.43
C GLU A 130 21.26 -3.18 7.41
N ASN A 131 21.32 -1.85 7.22
CA ASN A 131 20.61 -0.88 8.05
C ASN A 131 19.08 -0.99 7.96
N LEU A 132 18.55 -1.59 6.88
CA LEU A 132 17.11 -1.81 6.67
C LEU A 132 16.64 -3.18 7.17
N CYS A 133 17.56 -4.07 7.55
CA CYS A 133 17.19 -5.37 8.09
C CYS A 133 16.50 -5.24 9.46
N ASP A 134 15.60 -6.17 9.78
CA ASP A 134 14.93 -6.30 11.09
C ASP A 134 14.14 -5.09 11.60
N LEU A 135 13.87 -4.08 10.74
CA LEU A 135 13.13 -2.87 11.12
C LEU A 135 11.76 -3.15 11.77
N THR A 136 11.13 -4.30 11.47
CA THR A 136 9.83 -4.72 12.03
C THR A 136 9.91 -5.36 13.43
N SER A 137 11.09 -5.83 13.82
CA SER A 137 11.31 -6.65 15.02
C SER A 137 12.14 -5.93 16.11
N ILE A 138 12.97 -4.95 15.74
CA ILE A 138 13.79 -4.20 16.68
C ILE A 138 12.99 -3.32 17.65
N LYS A 139 13.64 -2.93 18.75
CA LYS A 139 13.07 -2.02 19.76
C LYS A 139 12.93 -0.62 19.18
N PHE A 140 11.91 0.12 19.64
CA PHE A 140 11.61 1.48 19.16
C PHE A 140 12.82 2.43 19.21
N SER A 141 13.60 2.41 20.29
CA SER A 141 14.78 3.27 20.44
C SER A 141 15.92 2.95 19.45
N GLU A 142 16.00 1.70 19.00
CA GLU A 142 16.96 1.28 17.98
C GLU A 142 16.43 1.60 16.58
N PHE A 143 15.13 1.37 16.36
CA PHE A 143 14.43 1.75 15.14
C PHE A 143 14.59 3.23 14.82
N GLU A 144 14.41 4.10 15.81
CA GLU A 144 14.60 5.54 15.66
C GLU A 144 16.01 5.90 15.20
N LYS A 145 17.05 5.27 15.77
CA LYS A 145 18.44 5.49 15.38
C LYS A 145 18.71 5.03 13.95
N ARG A 146 18.20 3.86 13.55
CA ARG A 146 18.36 3.36 12.18
C ARG A 146 17.68 4.27 11.16
N LEU A 147 16.46 4.73 11.43
CA LEU A 147 15.78 5.66 10.52
C LEU A 147 16.52 7.00 10.33
N GLN A 148 17.33 7.44 11.30
CA GLN A 148 18.12 8.67 11.16
C GLN A 148 19.23 8.56 10.12
N ILE A 149 19.82 7.37 9.96
CA ILE A 149 20.95 7.14 9.03
C ILE A 149 20.52 6.68 7.64
N ILE A 150 19.23 6.37 7.44
CA ILE A 150 18.72 5.97 6.12
C ILE A 150 18.81 7.13 5.13
N GLU A 151 19.30 6.80 3.94
CA GLU A 151 19.56 7.73 2.85
C GLU A 151 18.34 7.85 1.93
N ASP A 152 18.40 8.83 1.02
CA ASP A 152 17.28 9.13 0.12
C ASP A 152 17.06 8.04 -0.94
N GLU A 153 18.10 7.28 -1.28
CA GLU A 153 18.04 6.19 -2.27
C GLU A 153 17.19 4.98 -1.80
N ASP A 154 17.03 4.82 -0.49
CA ASP A 154 16.32 3.69 0.13
C ASP A 154 14.80 3.86 0.14
N ILE A 155 14.29 4.99 -0.36
CA ILE A 155 12.88 5.37 -0.21
C ILE A 155 11.91 4.33 -0.79
N ASP A 156 12.26 3.67 -1.89
CA ASP A 156 11.39 2.66 -2.51
C ASP A 156 11.23 1.42 -1.60
N MET A 157 12.33 0.97 -0.99
CA MET A 157 12.37 -0.13 -0.03
C MET A 157 11.60 0.22 1.24
N LEU A 158 11.85 1.41 1.79
CA LEU A 158 11.16 1.91 2.98
C LEU A 158 9.66 2.08 2.78
N TYR A 159 9.26 2.65 1.64
CA TYR A 159 7.86 2.86 1.33
C TYR A 159 7.14 1.52 1.24
N SER A 160 7.71 0.54 0.53
CA SER A 160 7.15 -0.82 0.43
C SER A 160 6.98 -1.49 1.78
N LEU A 161 8.00 -1.39 2.65
CA LEU A 161 7.93 -1.90 4.02
C LEU A 161 6.83 -1.20 4.82
N GLY A 162 6.78 0.13 4.78
CA GLY A 162 5.81 0.93 5.51
C GLY A 162 4.38 0.63 5.10
N THR A 163 4.10 0.52 3.79
CA THR A 163 2.76 0.22 3.30
C THR A 163 2.32 -1.19 3.65
N ALA A 164 3.23 -2.17 3.55
CA ALA A 164 2.94 -3.55 3.93
C ALA A 164 2.70 -3.68 5.44
N TRP A 165 3.49 -2.97 6.25
CA TRP A 165 3.36 -2.99 7.70
C TRP A 165 2.08 -2.31 8.17
N ALA A 166 1.71 -1.17 7.56
CA ALA A 166 0.44 -0.50 7.82
C ALA A 166 -0.76 -1.39 7.47
N ALA A 167 -0.72 -2.06 6.31
CA ALA A 167 -1.79 -2.96 5.89
C ALA A 167 -1.91 -4.18 6.83
N TRP A 168 -0.80 -4.80 7.22
CA TRP A 168 -0.77 -5.88 8.20
C TRP A 168 -1.35 -5.45 9.54
N MET A 169 -0.94 -4.27 10.05
CA MET A 169 -1.46 -3.74 11.31
C MET A 169 -2.98 -3.50 11.21
N GLN A 170 -3.45 -2.96 10.08
CA GLN A 170 -4.87 -2.68 9.88
C GLN A 170 -5.73 -3.96 9.87
N THR A 171 -5.29 -5.03 9.19
CA THR A 171 -6.02 -6.30 9.17
C THR A 171 -5.96 -7.04 10.51
N ASN A 172 -4.96 -6.74 11.33
CA ASN A 172 -4.76 -7.33 12.66
C ASN A 172 -5.10 -6.35 13.81
N SER A 173 -5.91 -5.32 13.56
CA SER A 173 -6.16 -4.23 14.50
C SER A 173 -6.82 -4.66 15.83
N SER A 174 -7.41 -5.85 15.88
CA SER A 174 -7.93 -6.46 17.12
C SER A 174 -6.84 -7.04 18.02
N ASP A 175 -5.61 -7.23 17.52
CA ASP A 175 -4.46 -7.65 18.32
C ASP A 175 -3.70 -6.44 18.87
N TRP A 176 -3.59 -6.37 20.20
CA TRP A 176 -2.84 -5.33 20.89
C TRP A 176 -1.36 -5.30 20.50
N ASN A 177 -0.76 -6.45 20.15
CA ASN A 177 0.63 -6.52 19.69
C ASN A 177 0.80 -5.86 18.31
N ALA A 178 -0.19 -5.99 17.43
CA ALA A 178 -0.19 -5.30 16.15
C ALA A 178 -0.33 -3.79 16.36
N MET A 179 -1.29 -3.36 17.19
CA MET A 179 -1.49 -1.94 17.52
C MET A 179 -0.28 -1.29 18.19
N ALA A 180 0.51 -2.06 18.96
CA ALA A 180 1.75 -1.58 19.57
C ALA A 180 2.84 -1.19 18.55
N LYS A 181 2.70 -1.57 17.27
CA LYS A 181 3.62 -1.18 16.19
C LYS A 181 3.28 0.17 15.54
N LEU A 182 2.13 0.77 15.89
CA LEU A 182 1.68 2.05 15.35
C LEU A 182 2.76 3.17 15.42
N PRO A 183 3.51 3.35 16.53
CA PRO A 183 4.54 4.38 16.60
C PRO A 183 5.65 4.20 15.55
N GLN A 184 6.14 2.98 15.34
CA GLN A 184 7.18 2.70 14.34
C GLN A 184 6.67 3.01 12.92
N ILE A 185 5.46 2.56 12.58
CA ILE A 185 4.87 2.77 11.26
C ILE A 185 4.71 4.28 11.00
N LYS A 186 4.25 5.05 11.99
CA LYS A 186 4.13 6.51 11.86
C LYS A 186 5.49 7.18 11.65
N LEU A 187 6.51 6.79 12.41
CA LEU A 187 7.85 7.34 12.27
C LEU A 187 8.46 7.01 10.90
N LEU A 188 8.21 5.80 10.38
CA LEU A 188 8.62 5.40 9.05
C LEU A 188 7.97 6.27 7.96
N MET A 189 6.65 6.49 8.03
CA MET A 189 5.95 7.37 7.09
C MET A 189 6.44 8.82 7.17
N GLN A 190 6.77 9.30 8.37
CA GLN A 190 7.39 10.62 8.55
C GLN A 190 8.78 10.70 7.91
N LYS A 191 9.60 9.65 8.03
CA LYS A 191 10.90 9.57 7.35
C LYS A 191 10.74 9.62 5.83
N ILE A 192 9.75 8.90 5.27
CA ILE A 192 9.46 8.94 3.82
C ILE A 192 9.10 10.36 3.37
N ILE A 193 8.27 11.07 4.13
CA ILE A 193 7.92 12.48 3.83
C ILE A 193 9.15 13.38 3.88
N LEU A 194 10.04 13.16 4.86
CA LEU A 194 11.28 13.93 5.00
C LEU A 194 12.21 13.75 3.79
N ILE A 195 12.32 12.53 3.26
CA ILE A 195 13.10 12.23 2.06
C ILE A 195 12.42 12.85 0.82
N ASN A 196 11.16 12.50 0.57
CA ASN A 196 10.40 13.00 -0.57
C ASN A 196 8.90 13.02 -0.28
N GLU A 197 8.38 14.21 -0.02
CA GLU A 197 6.97 14.45 0.32
C GLU A 197 5.99 14.08 -0.81
N THR A 198 6.47 13.98 -2.06
CA THR A 198 5.66 13.67 -3.25
C THR A 198 5.64 12.19 -3.61
N TRP A 199 6.45 11.38 -2.92
CA TRP A 199 6.63 9.96 -3.22
C TRP A 199 5.30 9.20 -3.26
N ASP A 200 5.16 8.35 -4.29
CA ASP A 200 3.95 7.59 -4.62
C ASP A 200 2.67 8.42 -4.40
N ASN A 201 2.62 9.59 -5.03
CA ASN A 201 1.46 10.48 -5.01
C ASN A 201 1.07 10.99 -3.61
N ALA A 202 2.08 11.37 -2.83
CA ALA A 202 1.93 11.80 -1.43
C ALA A 202 1.27 10.72 -0.55
N GLY A 203 1.49 9.44 -0.86
CA GLY A 203 0.86 8.31 -0.17
C GLY A 203 1.18 8.27 1.33
N ALA A 204 2.41 8.62 1.71
CA ALA A 204 2.81 8.67 3.12
C ALA A 204 1.94 9.62 3.98
N TYR A 205 1.50 10.76 3.40
CA TYR A 205 0.55 11.65 4.06
C TYR A 205 -0.83 11.00 4.22
N MET A 206 -1.32 10.26 3.22
CA MET A 206 -2.59 9.54 3.36
C MET A 206 -2.52 8.49 4.48
N TYR A 207 -1.44 7.71 4.54
CA TYR A 207 -1.20 6.76 5.61
C TYR A 207 -1.17 7.45 6.97
N LEU A 208 -0.40 8.53 7.14
CA LEU A 208 -0.40 9.28 8.40
C LEU A 208 -1.78 9.88 8.74
N GLY A 209 -2.55 10.29 7.74
CA GLY A 209 -3.93 10.74 7.91
C GLY A 209 -4.80 9.68 8.58
N VAL A 210 -4.77 8.45 8.03
CA VAL A 210 -5.49 7.29 8.57
C VAL A 210 -4.96 6.93 9.96
N LEU A 211 -3.65 6.71 10.10
CA LEU A 211 -3.01 6.25 11.34
C LEU A 211 -3.24 7.21 12.52
N ASN A 212 -3.28 8.53 12.27
CA ASN A 212 -3.59 9.53 13.28
C ASN A 212 -5.08 9.62 13.64
N SER A 213 -5.95 9.12 12.77
CA SER A 213 -7.41 9.18 12.89
C SER A 213 -8.04 7.82 13.21
N LEU A 214 -7.24 6.82 13.63
CA LEU A 214 -7.77 5.52 14.06
C LEU A 214 -8.51 5.59 15.41
N LEU A 215 -8.12 6.53 16.26
CA LEU A 215 -8.65 6.67 17.62
C LEU A 215 -9.02 8.14 17.89
N PRO A 216 -10.06 8.41 18.70
CA PRO A 216 -10.33 9.75 19.19
C PRO A 216 -9.22 10.23 20.13
N SER A 217 -9.13 11.54 20.35
CA SER A 217 -8.14 12.13 21.27
C SER A 217 -8.28 11.63 22.71
N THR A 218 -9.48 11.26 23.14
CA THR A 218 -9.74 10.67 24.46
C THR A 218 -9.10 9.30 24.65
N LEU A 219 -8.76 8.60 23.57
CA LEU A 219 -8.08 7.31 23.56
C LEU A 219 -6.62 7.42 23.05
N GLY A 220 -6.04 8.62 23.08
CA GLY A 220 -4.65 8.87 22.71
C GLY A 220 -4.41 9.02 21.19
N GLY A 221 -5.47 9.02 20.38
CA GLY A 221 -5.36 9.34 18.95
C GLY A 221 -5.10 10.83 18.71
N LYS A 222 -4.77 11.19 17.47
CA LYS A 222 -4.43 12.56 17.09
C LYS A 222 -5.15 13.02 15.82
N PRO A 223 -6.50 13.07 15.81
CA PRO A 223 -7.27 13.32 14.59
C PRO A 223 -6.92 14.64 13.90
N GLU A 224 -6.60 15.70 14.65
CA GLU A 224 -6.19 16.99 14.07
C GLU A 224 -4.85 16.90 13.31
N GLU A 225 -3.89 16.11 13.80
CA GLU A 225 -2.69 15.79 13.00
C GLU A 225 -3.09 14.99 11.75
N GLY A 226 -4.04 14.05 11.88
CA GLY A 226 -4.56 13.29 10.75
C GLY A 226 -5.18 14.17 9.65
N LYS A 227 -6.00 15.14 10.04
CA LYS A 227 -6.55 16.16 9.14
C LYS A 227 -5.47 16.91 8.39
N ILE A 228 -4.44 17.40 9.08
CA ILE A 228 -3.33 18.13 8.44
C ILE A 228 -2.66 17.25 7.38
N ASN A 229 -2.46 15.97 7.66
CA ASN A 229 -1.88 15.03 6.71
C ASN A 229 -2.79 14.80 5.48
N PHE A 230 -4.10 14.62 5.66
CA PHE A 230 -5.02 14.51 4.54
C PHE A 230 -5.06 15.78 3.68
N GLU A 231 -5.10 16.96 4.31
CA GLU A 231 -5.05 18.25 3.61
C GLU A 231 -3.74 18.42 2.83
N ALA A 232 -2.61 17.96 3.38
CA ALA A 232 -1.32 17.95 2.69
C ALA A 232 -1.33 17.02 1.47
N ALA A 233 -1.82 15.79 1.59
CA ALA A 233 -1.93 14.85 0.46
C ALA A 233 -2.78 15.44 -0.68
N ILE A 234 -3.93 16.05 -0.35
CA ILE A 234 -4.80 16.72 -1.33
C ILE A 234 -4.08 17.90 -1.98
N ARG A 235 -3.39 18.74 -1.20
CA ARG A 235 -2.66 19.91 -1.71
C ARG A 235 -1.52 19.51 -2.65
N ILE A 236 -0.68 18.57 -2.25
CA ILE A 236 0.51 18.13 -2.99
C ILE A 236 0.10 17.51 -4.34
N THR A 237 -0.93 16.67 -4.34
CA THR A 237 -1.47 16.05 -5.55
C THR A 237 -2.39 16.97 -6.34
N LYS A 238 -2.59 18.22 -5.90
CA LYS A 238 -3.52 19.20 -6.49
C LYS A 238 -4.95 18.67 -6.60
N GLY A 239 -5.33 17.77 -5.70
CA GLY A 239 -6.62 17.10 -5.67
C GLY A 239 -6.78 15.96 -6.68
N ASN A 240 -5.73 15.58 -7.42
CA ASN A 240 -5.79 14.50 -8.40
C ASN A 240 -5.85 13.11 -7.76
N ASN A 241 -5.31 12.93 -6.55
CA ASN A 241 -5.45 11.69 -5.79
C ASN A 241 -6.75 11.74 -4.96
N LEU A 242 -7.85 11.25 -5.52
CA LEU A 242 -9.18 11.31 -4.89
C LEU A 242 -9.28 10.47 -3.63
N MET A 243 -8.46 9.41 -3.52
CA MET A 243 -8.46 8.54 -2.35
C MET A 243 -8.12 9.29 -1.07
N ALA A 244 -7.30 10.34 -1.14
CA ALA A 244 -7.02 11.20 0.02
C ALA A 244 -8.30 11.84 0.59
N LYS A 245 -9.24 12.30 -0.26
CA LYS A 245 -10.52 12.86 0.17
C LYS A 245 -11.45 11.79 0.76
N VAL A 246 -11.47 10.60 0.15
CA VAL A 246 -12.31 9.48 0.58
C VAL A 246 -11.89 9.01 1.98
N LEU A 247 -10.61 8.74 2.18
CA LEU A 247 -10.07 8.35 3.49
C LEU A 247 -10.22 9.47 4.52
N TYR A 248 -10.14 10.74 4.09
CA TYR A 248 -10.40 11.86 4.99
C TYR A 248 -11.85 11.89 5.49
N ALA A 249 -12.81 11.62 4.60
CA ALA A 249 -14.22 11.52 4.97
C ALA A 249 -14.46 10.33 5.91
N GLU A 250 -13.87 9.18 5.59
CA GLU A 250 -14.06 7.92 6.31
C GLU A 250 -13.42 7.89 7.70
N TYR A 251 -12.16 8.32 7.83
CA TYR A 251 -11.42 8.15 9.07
C TYR A 251 -11.48 9.38 9.97
N TYR A 252 -11.51 10.60 9.41
CA TYR A 252 -11.58 11.82 10.22
C TYR A 252 -13.01 12.35 10.34
N ALA A 253 -13.69 12.61 9.22
CA ALA A 253 -14.97 13.33 9.28
C ALA A 253 -16.03 12.52 10.05
N ARG A 254 -16.06 11.20 9.84
CA ARG A 254 -16.85 10.25 10.64
C ARG A 254 -16.44 10.25 12.11
N LEU A 255 -15.16 10.02 12.44
CA LEU A 255 -14.67 10.03 13.82
C LEU A 255 -15.04 11.32 14.59
N MET A 256 -14.98 12.46 13.90
CA MET A 256 -15.29 13.78 14.46
C MET A 256 -16.77 14.16 14.35
N PHE A 257 -17.64 13.25 13.91
CA PHE A 257 -19.08 13.48 13.65
C PHE A 257 -19.37 14.72 12.79
N ASN A 258 -18.45 15.04 11.86
CA ASN A 258 -18.54 16.20 10.98
C ASN A 258 -19.25 15.86 9.66
N LYS A 259 -20.58 15.71 9.73
CA LYS A 259 -21.44 15.39 8.58
C LYS A 259 -21.24 16.34 7.40
N LYS A 260 -21.05 17.64 7.65
CA LYS A 260 -20.84 18.66 6.61
C LYS A 260 -19.54 18.46 5.85
N LEU A 261 -18.44 18.17 6.56
CA LEU A 261 -17.14 17.87 5.93
C LEU A 261 -17.21 16.58 5.13
N HIS A 262 -17.81 15.53 5.69
CA HIS A 262 -18.02 14.25 5.01
C HIS A 262 -18.75 14.46 3.67
N GLN A 263 -19.93 15.10 3.71
CA GLN A 263 -20.73 15.37 2.51
C GLN A 263 -19.96 16.18 1.45
N LYS A 264 -19.20 17.21 1.88
CA LYS A 264 -18.37 17.99 0.96
C LYS A 264 -17.32 17.13 0.25
N LEU A 265 -16.54 16.36 1.01
CA LEU A 265 -15.46 15.52 0.46
C LEU A 265 -16.00 14.46 -0.50
N ILE A 266 -17.09 13.79 -0.13
CA ILE A 266 -17.74 12.78 -0.97
C ILE A 266 -18.33 13.41 -2.24
N SER A 267 -19.02 14.55 -2.13
CA SER A 267 -19.57 15.25 -3.29
C SER A 267 -18.47 15.69 -4.26
N ASP A 268 -17.34 16.20 -3.74
CA ASP A 268 -16.20 16.57 -4.57
C ASP A 268 -15.71 15.36 -5.39
N VAL A 269 -15.53 14.20 -4.75
CA VAL A 269 -15.06 12.96 -5.41
C VAL A 269 -16.06 12.49 -6.48
N LEU A 270 -17.34 12.45 -6.16
CA LEU A 270 -18.38 11.97 -7.08
C LEU A 270 -18.67 12.92 -8.24
N SER A 271 -18.25 14.19 -8.15
CA SER A 271 -18.40 15.19 -9.22
C SER A 271 -17.31 15.15 -10.28
N MET A 272 -16.24 14.37 -10.07
CA MET A 272 -15.12 14.26 -11.00
C MET A 272 -15.53 13.57 -12.30
N LYS A 273 -15.26 14.23 -13.43
CA LYS A 273 -15.65 13.76 -14.77
C LYS A 273 -14.51 13.08 -15.52
N GLU A 274 -13.29 13.55 -15.29
CA GLU A 274 -12.08 13.08 -15.96
C GLU A 274 -11.08 12.65 -14.90
N LEU A 275 -10.51 11.46 -15.08
CA LEU A 275 -9.51 10.89 -14.19
C LEU A 275 -8.16 10.90 -14.92
N PRO A 276 -7.10 11.52 -14.37
CA PRO A 276 -5.78 11.48 -15.01
C PRO A 276 -5.24 10.04 -15.03
N ASP A 277 -4.55 9.66 -16.10
CA ASP A 277 -4.02 8.31 -16.31
C ASP A 277 -3.20 7.77 -15.13
N GLU A 278 -2.37 8.62 -14.53
CA GLU A 278 -1.53 8.26 -13.37
C GLU A 278 -2.34 7.82 -12.13
N TYR A 279 -3.57 8.32 -11.99
CA TYR A 279 -4.45 8.06 -10.85
C TYR A 279 -5.65 7.18 -11.23
N MET A 280 -5.73 6.69 -12.46
CA MET A 280 -6.96 6.14 -13.04
C MET A 280 -7.55 5.02 -12.18
N LEU A 281 -6.75 4.00 -11.85
CA LEU A 281 -7.20 2.88 -11.01
C LEU A 281 -7.59 3.36 -9.61
N MET A 282 -6.68 4.11 -8.95
CA MET A 282 -6.87 4.60 -7.58
C MET A 282 -8.11 5.49 -7.46
N ASN A 283 -8.37 6.36 -8.43
CA ASN A 283 -9.51 7.25 -8.44
C ASN A 283 -10.81 6.53 -8.78
N THR A 284 -10.75 5.51 -9.64
CA THR A 284 -11.93 4.67 -9.89
C THR A 284 -12.35 3.94 -8.61
N LEU A 285 -11.40 3.43 -7.85
CA LEU A 285 -11.63 2.84 -6.53
C LEU A 285 -12.14 3.87 -5.52
N ALA A 286 -11.54 5.07 -5.49
CA ALA A 286 -11.99 6.16 -4.63
C ALA A 286 -13.46 6.51 -4.90
N ILE A 287 -13.89 6.55 -6.17
CA ILE A 287 -15.29 6.79 -6.53
C ILE A 287 -16.21 5.67 -6.05
N GLN A 288 -15.82 4.39 -6.21
CA GLN A 288 -16.60 3.25 -5.71
C GLN A 288 -16.77 3.32 -4.19
N LYS A 289 -15.69 3.56 -3.46
CA LYS A 289 -15.71 3.70 -2.00
C LYS A 289 -16.50 4.94 -1.56
N ALA A 290 -16.39 6.06 -2.27
CA ALA A 290 -17.20 7.24 -2.00
C ALA A 290 -18.71 7.01 -2.11
N LYS A 291 -19.15 6.18 -3.07
CA LYS A 291 -20.57 5.78 -3.19
C LYS A 291 -21.02 4.95 -1.98
N ALA A 292 -20.21 3.98 -1.55
CA ALA A 292 -20.51 3.19 -0.35
C ALA A 292 -20.57 4.06 0.93
N LEU A 293 -19.65 5.02 1.06
CA LEU A 293 -19.66 5.98 2.16
C LEU A 293 -20.87 6.93 2.11
N GLN A 294 -21.34 7.30 0.90
CA GLN A 294 -22.55 8.09 0.72
C GLN A 294 -23.80 7.31 1.16
N MET A 295 -23.90 6.03 0.77
CA MET A 295 -25.04 5.16 1.10
C MET A 295 -25.13 4.90 2.61
N SER A 296 -24.00 4.61 3.25
CA SER A 296 -23.93 4.34 4.71
C SER A 296 -23.87 5.60 5.59
N ALA A 297 -24.03 6.80 5.02
CA ALA A 297 -23.84 8.05 5.77
C ALA A 297 -24.92 8.28 6.84
N GLU A 298 -26.18 7.94 6.55
CA GLU A 298 -27.30 8.17 7.49
C GLU A 298 -27.26 7.21 8.68
N ASP A 299 -26.71 6.00 8.52
CA ASP A 299 -26.54 5.06 9.65
C ASP A 299 -25.40 5.46 10.59
N TYR A 300 -24.49 6.33 10.13
CA TYR A 300 -23.30 6.74 10.89
C TYR A 300 -23.50 8.05 11.67
N PHE A 301 -24.19 9.05 11.09
CA PHE A 301 -24.29 10.42 11.64
C PHE A 301 -25.61 10.72 12.34
#